data_AF-A0A3S6CUE8-F1
#
_entry.id   AF-A0A3S6CUE8-F1
#
_cell.length_a   1.000
_cell.length_b   1.000
_cell.length_c   1.000
_cell.angle_alpha   90.00
_cell.angle_beta   90.00
_cell.angle_gamma   90.00
#
_symmetry.space_group_name_H-M   'P 1'
#
loop_
_entity.id
_entity.type
_entity.pdbx_description
1 polymer ?
#
loop_
_entity_poly.entity_id
_entity_poly.type
_entity_poly.pdbx_seq_one_letter_code
_entity_poly.pdbx_strand_id
1 'polypeptide(L)'
;MSVADFLLGVIVMPPAMIEFLEKCWYFGDVLCKFHTAVDITLCNASVLHLTCISIDRFCAVSQPLQYKKRMTMCVAFIMISVSWVLSAMFGFIVIFPPANTTHQDTEITQENCIGGCSGLHEKEASNVSYFFIFYFIPLTVMLSLYLRIFAIAIRQAHTIHVNKESNRDGKHNMTLADYKATKTLGIVIGVFLCCWTPFFICNVIDPV
;
A
#
# COMPACT_ATOMS: atom_id res chain seq x y z
N MET A 1 9.43 1.52 4.74
CA MET A 1 8.39 0.95 5.63
C MET A 1 8.53 1.52 7.03
N SER A 2 9.45 1.07 7.90
CA SER A 2 9.52 1.51 9.30
C SER A 2 9.61 3.03 9.52
N VAL A 3 10.35 3.76 8.67
CA VAL A 3 10.41 5.24 8.74
C VAL A 3 9.07 5.86 8.35
N ALA A 4 8.37 5.31 7.35
CA ALA A 4 7.06 5.80 6.94
C ALA A 4 6.01 5.51 8.02
N ASP A 5 6.02 4.32 8.62
CA ASP A 5 5.09 3.94 9.70
C ASP A 5 5.31 4.80 10.96
N PHE A 6 6.57 5.09 11.30
CA PHE A 6 6.91 6.00 12.40
C PHE A 6 6.42 7.42 12.14
N LEU A 7 6.64 7.94 10.92
CA LEU A 7 6.18 9.28 10.54
C LEU A 7 4.65 9.38 10.52
N LEU A 8 3.94 8.34 10.06
CA LEU A 8 2.48 8.25 10.17
C LEU A 8 2.02 8.36 11.63
N GLY A 9 2.64 7.58 12.51
CA GLY A 9 2.29 7.55 13.93
C GLY A 9 2.52 8.87 14.67
N VAL A 10 3.57 9.62 14.30
CA VAL A 10 3.92 10.88 14.98
C VAL A 10 3.26 12.11 14.36
N ILE A 11 3.13 12.16 13.04
CA ILE A 11 2.70 13.37 12.31
C ILE A 11 1.23 13.32 11.94
N VAL A 12 0.73 12.15 11.52
CA VAL A 12 -0.62 12.01 10.94
C VAL A 12 -1.65 11.62 12.00
N MET A 13 -1.31 10.68 12.90
CA MET A 13 -2.26 10.16 13.89
C MET A 13 -2.74 11.19 14.93
N PRO A 14 -1.90 12.08 15.51
CA PRO A 14 -2.39 12.99 16.55
C PRO A 14 -3.41 14.03 16.03
N PRO A 15 -3.22 14.70 14.88
CA PRO A 15 -4.25 15.56 14.30
C PRO A 15 -5.53 14.81 13.93
N ALA A 16 -5.40 13.60 13.37
CA ALA A 16 -6.55 12.76 13.01
C ALA A 16 -7.36 12.30 14.24
N MET A 17 -6.69 12.04 15.37
CA MET A 17 -7.36 11.72 16.64
C MET A 17 -8.17 12.90 17.16
N ILE A 18 -7.64 14.12 17.07
CA ILE A 18 -8.34 15.33 17.53
C ILE A 18 -9.57 15.59 16.65
N GLU A 19 -9.43 15.44 15.35
CA GLU A 19 -10.56 15.52 14.41
C GLU A 19 -11.63 14.45 14.70
N PHE A 20 -11.23 13.21 15.00
CA PHE A 20 -12.17 12.15 15.35
C PHE A 20 -12.96 12.44 16.63
N LEU A 21 -12.33 13.09 17.63
CA LEU A 21 -12.96 13.41 18.91
C LEU A 21 -13.88 14.64 18.81
N GLU A 22 -13.41 15.70 18.17
CA GLU A 22 -14.10 16.99 18.11
C GLU A 22 -15.01 17.12 16.87
N LYS A 23 -14.89 16.21 15.90
CA LYS A 23 -15.59 16.22 14.60
C LYS A 23 -15.33 17.46 13.73
N CYS A 24 -14.39 18.32 14.12
CA CYS A 24 -14.00 19.53 13.38
C CYS A 24 -12.47 19.60 13.23
N TRP A 25 -12.02 20.24 12.15
CA TRP A 25 -10.60 20.54 11.93
C TRP A 25 -10.28 21.99 12.29
N TYR A 26 -9.53 22.21 13.38
CA TYR A 26 -9.21 23.55 13.87
C TYR A 26 -7.84 24.09 13.44
N PHE A 27 -7.01 23.27 12.82
CA PHE A 27 -5.62 23.63 12.52
C PHE A 27 -5.45 24.46 11.22
N GLY A 28 -6.56 24.83 10.58
CA GLY A 28 -6.59 25.61 9.35
C GLY A 28 -6.32 24.79 8.08
N ASP A 29 -6.64 25.39 6.93
CA ASP A 29 -6.63 24.75 5.61
C ASP A 29 -5.21 24.32 5.16
N VAL A 30 -4.18 25.11 5.48
CA VAL A 30 -2.78 24.78 5.12
C VAL A 30 -2.33 23.50 5.80
N LEU A 31 -2.62 23.33 7.10
CA LEU A 31 -2.24 22.11 7.80
C LEU A 31 -3.12 20.93 7.38
N CYS A 32 -4.40 21.15 7.04
CA CYS A 32 -5.28 20.13 6.48
C CYS A 32 -4.73 19.55 5.17
N LYS A 33 -4.35 20.42 4.22
CA LYS A 33 -3.76 20.01 2.93
C LYS A 33 -2.43 19.30 3.12
N PHE A 34 -1.58 19.81 4.01
CA PHE A 34 -0.31 19.17 4.35
C PHE A 34 -0.51 17.80 5.00
N HIS A 35 -1.41 17.69 5.97
CA HIS A 35 -1.74 16.44 6.67
C HIS A 35 -2.28 15.39 5.70
N THR A 36 -3.27 15.75 4.88
CA THR A 36 -3.83 14.89 3.83
C THR A 36 -2.75 14.41 2.85
N ALA A 37 -1.88 15.30 2.39
CA ALA A 37 -0.82 14.96 1.44
C ALA A 37 0.25 14.05 2.04
N VAL A 38 0.62 14.27 3.30
CA VAL A 38 1.56 13.42 4.04
C VAL A 38 0.96 12.04 4.26
N ASP A 39 -0.30 11.96 4.68
CA ASP A 39 -1.01 10.69 4.87
C ASP A 39 -1.03 9.87 3.57
N ILE A 40 -1.49 10.49 2.48
CA ILE A 40 -1.51 9.89 1.14
C ILE A 40 -0.12 9.41 0.71
N THR A 41 0.90 10.26 0.87
CA THR A 41 2.28 9.94 0.47
C THR A 41 2.80 8.74 1.24
N LEU A 42 2.61 8.73 2.56
CA LEU A 42 3.15 7.69 3.43
C LEU A 42 2.39 6.36 3.26
N CYS A 43 1.06 6.40 3.13
CA CYS A 43 0.25 5.22 2.83
C CYS A 43 0.62 4.61 1.47
N ASN A 44 0.74 5.43 0.42
CA ASN A 44 1.17 4.96 -0.90
C ASN A 44 2.59 4.39 -0.88
N ALA A 45 3.50 5.05 -0.16
CA ALA A 45 4.87 4.57 -0.04
C ALA A 45 4.87 3.19 0.61
N SER A 46 4.10 2.98 1.69
CA SER A 46 4.00 1.67 2.35
C SER A 46 3.45 0.57 1.42
N VAL A 47 2.41 0.85 0.64
CA VAL A 47 1.86 -0.10 -0.37
C VAL A 47 2.89 -0.46 -1.44
N LEU A 48 3.56 0.54 -2.00
CA LEU A 48 4.57 0.33 -3.04
C LEU A 48 5.77 -0.45 -2.49
N HIS A 49 6.24 -0.14 -1.28
CA HIS A 49 7.30 -0.90 -0.62
C HIS A 49 6.89 -2.37 -0.40
N LEU A 50 5.68 -2.64 0.10
CA LEU A 50 5.18 -4.01 0.28
C LEU A 50 5.09 -4.77 -1.06
N THR A 51 4.70 -4.06 -2.12
CA THR A 51 4.66 -4.60 -3.50
C THR A 51 6.05 -4.95 -4.01
N CYS A 52 7.02 -4.06 -3.86
CA CYS A 52 8.41 -4.31 -4.21
C CYS A 52 8.99 -5.49 -3.42
N ILE A 53 8.74 -5.58 -2.10
CA ILE A 53 9.19 -6.71 -1.28
C ILE A 53 8.56 -8.02 -1.77
N SER A 54 7.30 -8.01 -2.18
CA SER A 54 6.64 -9.24 -2.63
C SER A 54 7.09 -9.69 -4.01
N ILE A 55 7.37 -8.75 -4.93
CA ILE A 55 8.00 -9.05 -6.21
C ILE A 55 9.40 -9.63 -5.99
N ASP A 56 10.19 -9.02 -5.11
CA ASP A 56 11.52 -9.50 -4.72
C ASP A 56 11.44 -10.96 -4.22
N ARG A 57 10.52 -11.24 -3.30
CA ARG A 57 10.30 -12.61 -2.79
C ARG A 57 9.82 -13.57 -3.86
N PHE A 58 8.91 -13.15 -4.73
CA PHE A 58 8.47 -13.96 -5.86
C PHE A 58 9.65 -14.32 -6.79
N CYS A 59 10.51 -13.35 -7.11
CA CYS A 59 11.69 -13.57 -7.95
C CYS A 59 12.70 -14.51 -7.27
N ALA A 60 12.92 -14.36 -5.96
CA ALA A 60 13.80 -15.22 -5.18
C ALA A 60 13.31 -16.68 -5.18
N VAL A 61 12.01 -16.90 -4.99
CA VAL A 61 11.41 -18.24 -4.94
C VAL A 61 11.26 -18.87 -6.32
N SER A 62 10.88 -18.08 -7.34
CA SER A 62 10.59 -18.61 -8.68
C SER A 62 11.84 -18.85 -9.52
N GLN A 63 12.90 -18.03 -9.36
CA GLN A 63 14.10 -18.09 -10.20
C GLN A 63 15.40 -17.78 -9.41
N PRO A 64 15.84 -18.68 -8.50
CA PRO A 64 16.92 -18.39 -7.54
C PRO A 64 18.28 -18.12 -8.19
N LEU A 65 18.60 -18.78 -9.32
CA LEU A 65 19.87 -18.61 -10.03
C LEU A 65 19.99 -17.23 -10.70
N GLN A 66 18.91 -16.74 -11.31
CA GLN A 66 18.88 -15.40 -11.91
C GLN A 66 18.72 -14.31 -10.86
N TYR A 67 17.98 -14.61 -9.78
CA TYR A 67 17.79 -13.71 -8.66
C TYR A 67 19.13 -13.30 -8.02
N LYS A 68 20.03 -14.26 -7.74
CA LYS A 68 21.37 -13.95 -7.16
C LYS A 68 22.23 -13.04 -8.05
N LYS A 69 22.04 -13.10 -9.38
CA LYS A 69 22.75 -12.24 -10.35
C LYS A 69 22.10 -10.87 -10.52
N ARG A 70 20.77 -10.79 -10.38
CA ARG A 70 19.96 -9.60 -10.65
C ARG A 70 19.77 -8.70 -9.42
N MET A 71 19.58 -9.30 -8.25
CA MET A 71 19.22 -8.56 -7.05
C MET A 71 20.47 -8.07 -6.33
N THR A 72 20.74 -6.77 -6.44
CA THR A 72 21.86 -6.08 -5.82
C THR A 72 21.35 -4.95 -4.93
N MET A 73 22.19 -4.47 -4.01
CA MET A 73 21.83 -3.37 -3.12
C MET A 73 21.45 -2.10 -3.89
N CYS A 74 22.06 -1.86 -5.06
CA CYS A 74 21.70 -0.77 -5.97
C CYS A 74 20.25 -0.90 -6.47
N VAL A 75 19.81 -2.11 -6.86
CA VAL A 75 18.43 -2.34 -7.30
C VAL A 75 17.45 -2.07 -6.15
N ALA A 76 17.78 -2.49 -4.93
CA ALA A 76 16.96 -2.19 -3.74
C ALA A 76 16.83 -0.67 -3.50
N PHE A 77 17.94 0.08 -3.59
CA PHE A 77 17.90 1.54 -3.47
C PHE A 77 17.09 2.21 -4.57
N ILE A 78 17.17 1.72 -5.82
CA ILE A 78 16.37 2.22 -6.94
C ILE A 78 14.88 1.98 -6.66
N MET A 79 14.48 0.77 -6.24
CA MET A 79 13.08 0.48 -5.91
C MET A 79 12.54 1.42 -4.81
N ILE A 80 13.28 1.59 -3.72
CA ILE A 80 12.90 2.50 -2.62
C ILE A 80 12.76 3.94 -3.13
N SER A 81 13.74 4.42 -3.90
CA SER A 81 13.73 5.79 -4.43
C SER A 81 12.55 6.02 -5.37
N VAL A 82 12.26 5.07 -6.26
CA VAL A 82 11.10 5.12 -7.15
C VAL A 82 9.80 5.11 -6.35
N SER A 83 9.67 4.28 -5.32
CA SER A 83 8.48 4.27 -4.45
C SER A 83 8.27 5.63 -3.79
N TRP A 84 9.30 6.25 -3.20
CA TRP A 84 9.19 7.57 -2.58
C TRP A 84 8.84 8.67 -3.58
N VAL A 85 9.51 8.71 -4.74
CA VAL A 85 9.27 9.73 -5.77
C VAL A 85 7.85 9.62 -6.30
N LEU A 86 7.39 8.41 -6.63
CA LEU A 86 6.01 8.20 -7.08
C LEU A 86 5.02 8.66 -6.00
N SER A 87 5.17 8.19 -4.76
CA SER A 87 4.27 8.57 -3.66
C SER A 87 4.24 10.07 -3.39
N ALA A 88 5.39 10.74 -3.37
CA ALA A 88 5.48 12.18 -3.14
C ALA A 88 4.89 13.00 -4.30
N MET A 89 5.06 12.53 -5.54
CA MET A 89 4.43 13.14 -6.71
C MET A 89 2.90 13.15 -6.56
N PHE A 90 2.31 12.06 -6.06
CA PHE A 90 0.87 11.99 -5.80
C PHE A 90 0.43 12.88 -4.64
N GLY A 91 1.18 12.90 -3.54
CA GLY A 91 0.91 13.84 -2.45
C GLY A 91 0.92 15.29 -2.93
N PHE A 92 1.86 15.66 -3.81
CA PHE A 92 1.94 17.00 -4.37
C PHE A 92 0.76 17.36 -5.28
N ILE A 93 0.25 16.42 -6.07
CA ILE A 93 -0.95 16.61 -6.91
C ILE A 93 -2.18 16.95 -6.06
N VAL A 94 -2.28 16.38 -4.85
CA VAL A 94 -3.37 16.67 -3.91
C VAL A 94 -3.24 18.06 -3.29
N ILE A 95 -2.01 18.51 -2.99
CA ILE A 95 -1.75 19.87 -2.49
C ILE A 95 -2.05 20.93 -3.56
N PHE A 96 -1.65 20.64 -4.81
CA PHE A 96 -1.78 21.54 -5.96
C PHE A 96 -2.64 20.92 -7.06
N PRO A 97 -3.97 20.85 -6.87
CA PRO A 97 -4.85 20.37 -7.92
C PRO A 97 -4.75 21.31 -9.14
N PRO A 98 -4.78 20.77 -10.37
CA PRO A 98 -4.73 21.57 -11.58
C PRO A 98 -5.90 22.57 -11.62
N ALA A 99 -5.61 23.79 -12.10
CA ALA A 99 -6.52 24.94 -12.10
C ALA A 99 -7.88 24.72 -12.79
N ASN A 100 -8.07 23.63 -13.52
CA ASN A 100 -9.33 23.27 -14.18
C ASN A 100 -10.37 22.65 -13.23
N THR A 101 -10.02 22.35 -11.97
CA THR A 101 -11.01 21.99 -10.95
C THR A 101 -11.42 23.22 -10.15
N THR A 102 -12.04 24.18 -10.83
CA THR A 102 -12.56 25.41 -10.23
C THR A 102 -13.74 25.07 -9.32
N HIS A 103 -13.58 25.39 -8.04
CA HIS A 103 -14.60 25.80 -7.07
C HIS A 103 -16.04 25.34 -7.34
N GLN A 104 -16.41 24.20 -6.76
CA GLN A 104 -17.77 24.03 -6.29
C GLN A 104 -17.71 24.36 -4.79
N ASP A 105 -18.12 25.57 -4.42
CA ASP A 105 -18.37 25.90 -3.02
C ASP A 105 -19.60 25.08 -2.61
N THR A 106 -19.37 23.87 -2.13
CA THR A 106 -20.42 23.09 -1.48
C THR A 106 -20.61 23.68 -0.09
N GLU A 107 -21.58 24.59 0.02
CA GLU A 107 -22.25 24.90 1.29
C GLU A 107 -22.90 23.60 1.81
N ILE A 108 -22.10 22.68 2.35
CA ILE A 108 -22.63 21.71 3.29
C ILE A 108 -22.77 22.48 4.59
N THR A 109 -24.02 22.74 4.98
CA THR A 109 -24.42 23.17 6.31
C THR A 109 -23.93 22.13 7.33
N GLN A 110 -22.65 22.19 7.68
CA GLN A 110 -22.10 21.52 8.84
C GLN A 110 -22.56 22.34 10.04
N GLU A 111 -23.70 21.95 10.61
CA GLU A 111 -24.15 22.54 11.86
C GLU A 111 -23.02 22.41 12.91
N ASN A 112 -22.42 23.56 13.25
CA ASN A 112 -21.53 23.84 14.39
C ASN A 112 -20.00 23.59 14.29
N CYS A 113 -19.34 23.70 13.13
CA CYS A 113 -17.86 23.77 13.09
C CYS A 113 -17.34 25.12 12.57
N ILE A 114 -16.39 25.74 13.30
CA ILE A 114 -15.69 26.99 12.91
C ILE A 114 -14.59 26.72 11.87
N GLY A 115 -14.23 25.45 11.64
CA GLY A 115 -13.23 25.02 10.66
C GLY A 115 -13.52 23.62 10.09
N GLY A 116 -13.16 23.42 8.83
CA GLY A 116 -13.33 22.17 8.08
C GLY A 116 -12.09 21.86 7.22
N CYS A 117 -11.89 20.58 6.92
CA CYS A 117 -10.80 20.09 6.06
C CYS A 117 -11.40 19.44 4.81
N SER A 118 -11.52 20.20 3.71
CA SER A 118 -12.10 19.74 2.44
C SER A 118 -11.18 18.78 1.65
N GLY A 119 -10.12 18.25 2.27
CA GLY A 119 -9.03 17.53 1.60
C GLY A 119 -9.35 16.10 1.18
N LEU A 120 -10.37 15.47 1.78
CA LEU A 120 -10.64 14.04 1.60
C LEU A 120 -12.11 13.70 1.29
N HIS A 121 -13.05 14.66 1.37
CA HIS A 121 -14.47 14.33 1.54
C HIS A 121 -15.43 14.85 0.47
N GLU A 122 -14.96 15.44 -0.65
CA GLU A 122 -15.91 16.06 -1.62
C GLU A 122 -15.55 15.92 -3.12
N LYS A 123 -14.58 15.08 -3.54
CA LYS A 123 -14.25 14.93 -4.98
C LYS A 123 -14.44 13.51 -5.51
N GLU A 124 -15.69 13.08 -5.40
CA GLU A 124 -16.36 11.87 -5.90
C GLU A 124 -15.86 11.31 -7.27
N ALA A 125 -15.50 12.15 -8.25
CA ALA A 125 -15.14 11.65 -9.59
C ALA A 125 -13.65 11.33 -9.80
N SER A 126 -12.74 11.99 -9.07
CA SER A 126 -11.28 11.81 -9.24
C SER A 126 -10.70 10.81 -8.23
N ASN A 127 -11.37 10.60 -7.10
CA ASN A 127 -10.93 9.68 -6.05
C ASN A 127 -11.08 8.22 -6.46
N VAL A 128 -12.15 7.85 -7.16
CA VAL A 128 -12.38 6.45 -7.58
C VAL A 128 -11.24 5.93 -8.46
N SER A 129 -10.84 6.68 -9.48
CA SER A 129 -9.71 6.31 -10.36
C SER A 129 -8.39 6.16 -9.59
N TYR A 130 -8.15 7.08 -8.66
CA TYR A 130 -6.97 7.06 -7.79
C TYR A 130 -6.93 5.82 -6.88
N PHE A 131 -8.05 5.49 -6.22
CA PHE A 131 -8.17 4.30 -5.39
C PHE A 131 -7.97 3.00 -6.20
N PHE A 132 -8.49 2.90 -7.42
CA PHE A 132 -8.26 1.73 -8.25
C PHE A 132 -6.79 1.59 -8.66
N ILE A 133 -6.14 2.68 -9.09
CA ILE A 133 -4.77 2.60 -9.63
C ILE A 133 -3.74 2.34 -8.53
N PHE A 134 -3.84 3.01 -7.39
CA PHE A 134 -2.81 2.94 -6.35
C PHE A 134 -3.11 1.95 -5.23
N TYR A 135 -4.36 1.52 -5.14
CA TYR A 135 -4.77 0.57 -4.12
C TYR A 135 -5.12 -0.79 -4.73
N PHE A 136 -6.05 -0.83 -5.69
CA PHE A 136 -6.53 -2.10 -6.24
C PHE A 136 -5.49 -2.83 -7.11
N ILE A 137 -4.72 -2.11 -7.94
CA ILE A 137 -3.68 -2.72 -8.78
C ILE A 137 -2.56 -3.32 -7.91
N PRO A 138 -1.91 -2.58 -6.99
CA PRO A 138 -0.89 -3.16 -6.13
C PRO A 138 -1.42 -4.32 -5.30
N LEU A 139 -2.64 -4.21 -4.79
CA LEU A 139 -3.30 -5.27 -4.02
C LEU A 139 -3.52 -6.55 -4.83
N THR A 140 -4.01 -6.43 -6.07
CA THR A 140 -4.24 -7.57 -6.96
C THR A 140 -2.91 -8.20 -7.38
N VAL A 141 -1.90 -7.39 -7.68
CA VAL A 141 -0.54 -7.85 -7.98
C VAL A 141 0.01 -8.63 -6.79
N MET A 142 -0.07 -8.07 -5.59
CA MET A 142 0.34 -8.71 -4.35
C MET A 142 -0.34 -10.06 -4.18
N LEU A 143 -1.68 -10.07 -4.12
CA LEU A 143 -2.46 -11.29 -3.91
C LEU A 143 -2.14 -12.38 -4.94
N SER A 144 -2.07 -12.01 -6.23
CA SER A 144 -1.75 -12.95 -7.30
C SER A 144 -0.34 -13.55 -7.18
N LEU A 145 0.65 -12.76 -6.76
CA LEU A 145 2.01 -13.24 -6.51
C LEU A 145 2.03 -14.21 -5.32
N TYR A 146 1.35 -13.92 -4.22
CA TYR A 146 1.30 -14.83 -3.07
C TYR A 146 0.61 -16.14 -3.37
N LEU A 147 -0.53 -16.10 -4.07
CA LEU A 147 -1.23 -17.30 -4.47
C LEU A 147 -0.34 -18.18 -5.36
N ARG A 148 0.43 -17.56 -6.27
CA ARG A 148 1.42 -18.28 -7.08
C ARG A 148 2.54 -18.88 -6.23
N ILE A 149 3.10 -18.14 -5.27
CA ILE A 149 4.16 -18.64 -4.37
C ILE A 149 3.63 -19.81 -3.54
N PHE A 150 2.43 -19.68 -2.96
CA PHE A 150 1.80 -20.70 -2.15
C PHE A 150 1.46 -21.96 -2.96
N ALA A 151 1.00 -21.79 -4.21
CA ALA A 151 0.80 -22.90 -5.13
C ALA A 151 2.11 -23.62 -5.48
N ILE A 152 3.21 -22.89 -5.69
CA ILE A 152 4.55 -23.48 -5.92
C ILE A 152 5.00 -24.25 -4.67
N ALA A 153 4.81 -23.68 -3.48
CA ALA A 153 5.13 -24.31 -2.20
C ALA A 153 4.36 -25.63 -1.99
N ILE A 154 3.04 -25.63 -2.24
CA ILE A 154 2.21 -26.83 -2.12
C ILE A 154 2.63 -27.90 -3.13
N ARG A 155 2.89 -27.51 -4.39
CA ARG A 155 3.37 -28.45 -5.41
C ARG A 155 4.70 -29.10 -5.00
N GLN A 156 5.61 -28.33 -4.42
CA GLN A 156 6.88 -28.86 -3.91
C GLN A 156 6.66 -29.83 -2.74
N ALA A 157 5.79 -29.51 -1.78
CA ALA A 157 5.46 -30.41 -0.67
C ALA A 157 4.86 -31.74 -1.15
N HIS A 158 3.94 -31.70 -2.11
CA HIS A 158 3.32 -32.91 -2.66
C HIS A 158 4.32 -33.78 -3.46
N THR A 159 5.25 -33.16 -4.19
CA THR A 159 6.26 -33.89 -4.98
C THR A 159 7.30 -34.60 -4.09
N ILE A 160 7.61 -34.04 -2.90
CA ILE A 160 8.52 -34.64 -1.91
C ILE A 160 7.95 -35.94 -1.33
N HIS A 161 6.63 -36.04 -1.17
CA HIS A 161 6.00 -37.27 -0.69
C HIS A 161 5.94 -38.39 -1.74
N VAL A 162 5.97 -38.05 -3.04
CA VAL A 162 5.83 -39.01 -4.14
C VAL A 162 7.17 -39.48 -4.71
N ASN A 163 8.24 -38.70 -4.58
CA ASN A 163 9.50 -38.96 -5.30
C ASN A 163 10.70 -39.04 -4.34
N LYS A 164 10.80 -40.16 -3.61
CA LYS A 164 11.98 -40.47 -2.77
C LYS A 164 13.16 -41.05 -3.56
N GLU A 165 13.02 -41.26 -4.88
CA GLU A 165 13.98 -42.10 -5.63
C GLU A 165 14.45 -41.61 -7.01
N SER A 166 14.00 -40.47 -7.55
CA SER A 166 14.48 -40.05 -8.88
C SER A 166 14.96 -38.61 -8.96
N ASN A 167 16.29 -38.52 -9.03
CA ASN A 167 17.13 -37.59 -9.76
C ASN A 167 17.01 -36.07 -9.50
N ARG A 168 18.16 -35.49 -9.12
CA ARG A 168 18.41 -34.06 -8.85
C ARG A 168 18.44 -33.22 -10.14
N ASP A 169 17.31 -33.09 -10.82
CA ASP A 169 17.21 -32.14 -11.93
C ASP A 169 16.81 -30.76 -11.42
N GLY A 170 17.80 -29.89 -11.18
CA GLY A 170 17.79 -28.42 -11.31
C GLY A 170 16.68 -27.57 -10.64
N LYS A 171 15.64 -28.15 -10.06
CA LYS A 171 14.53 -27.46 -9.40
C LYS A 171 14.92 -27.16 -7.97
N HIS A 172 15.19 -25.88 -7.71
CA HIS A 172 15.39 -25.38 -6.37
C HIS A 172 14.08 -25.50 -5.58
N ASN A 173 14.12 -26.30 -4.52
CA ASN A 173 13.02 -26.43 -3.57
C ASN A 173 13.04 -25.24 -2.61
N MET A 174 11.88 -24.70 -2.28
CA MET A 174 11.75 -23.63 -1.28
C MET A 174 12.31 -24.11 0.06
N THR A 175 13.21 -23.32 0.66
CA THR A 175 13.80 -23.69 1.95
C THR A 175 12.82 -23.37 3.09
N LEU A 176 13.05 -23.97 4.28
CA LEU A 176 12.26 -23.64 5.47
C LEU A 176 12.37 -22.16 5.86
N ALA A 177 13.53 -21.54 5.60
CA ALA A 177 13.73 -20.11 5.83
C ALA A 177 12.89 -19.25 4.86
N ASP A 178 12.86 -19.62 3.57
CA ASP A 178 12.04 -18.95 2.55
C ASP A 178 10.54 -19.09 2.85
N TYR A 179 10.11 -20.27 3.32
CA TYR A 179 8.74 -20.51 3.75
C TYR A 179 8.34 -19.63 4.94
N LYS A 180 9.18 -19.57 5.98
CA LYS A 180 8.92 -18.74 7.17
C LYS A 180 8.82 -17.25 6.78
N ALA A 181 9.73 -16.76 5.95
CA ALA A 181 9.71 -15.38 5.46
C ALA A 181 8.44 -15.08 4.62
N THR A 182 8.07 -15.99 3.72
CA THR A 182 6.85 -15.85 2.90
C THR A 182 5.58 -15.87 3.76
N LYS A 183 5.53 -16.73 4.78
CA LYS A 183 4.40 -16.82 5.72
C LYS A 183 4.18 -15.49 6.44
N THR A 184 5.25 -14.88 6.97
CA THR A 184 5.16 -13.57 7.64
C THR A 184 4.60 -12.51 6.71
N LEU A 185 5.07 -12.46 5.47
CA LEU A 185 4.64 -11.45 4.51
C LEU A 185 3.18 -11.67 4.07
N GLY A 186 2.75 -12.93 3.93
CA GLY A 186 1.34 -13.27 3.70
C GLY A 186 0.41 -12.82 4.84
N ILE A 187 0.85 -12.93 6.10
CA ILE A 187 0.10 -12.41 7.26
C ILE A 187 0.01 -10.89 7.19
N VAL A 188 1.12 -10.19 6.94
CA VAL A 188 1.16 -8.73 6.82
C VAL A 188 0.16 -8.24 5.76
N ILE A 189 0.09 -8.93 4.62
CA ILE A 189 -0.82 -8.58 3.52
C ILE A 189 -2.27 -8.90 3.85
N GLY A 190 -2.53 -10.02 4.53
CA GLY A 190 -3.86 -10.36 5.01
C GLY A 190 -4.39 -9.34 6.02
N VAL A 191 -3.56 -8.90 6.96
CA VAL A 191 -3.91 -7.83 7.91
C VAL A 191 -4.16 -6.52 7.17
N PHE A 192 -3.28 -6.15 6.24
CA PHE A 192 -3.43 -4.95 5.43
C PHE A 192 -4.76 -4.93 4.67
N LEU A 193 -5.12 -6.05 4.04
CA LEU A 193 -6.41 -6.25 3.39
C LEU A 193 -7.58 -6.07 4.37
N CYS A 194 -7.58 -6.81 5.48
CA CYS A 194 -8.66 -6.74 6.47
C CYS A 194 -8.85 -5.34 7.05
N CYS A 195 -7.78 -4.57 7.23
CA CYS A 195 -7.84 -3.21 7.73
C CYS A 195 -8.44 -2.22 6.71
N TRP A 196 -8.29 -2.48 5.41
CA TRP A 196 -8.77 -1.57 4.36
C TRP A 196 -10.10 -1.96 3.72
N THR A 197 -10.52 -3.22 3.82
CA THR A 197 -11.84 -3.66 3.34
C THR A 197 -13.00 -2.85 3.94
N PRO A 198 -13.03 -2.48 5.24
CA PRO A 198 -14.11 -1.67 5.81
C PRO A 198 -14.19 -0.28 5.17
N PHE A 199 -13.04 0.38 5.01
CA PHE A 199 -12.96 1.67 4.34
C PHE A 199 -13.47 1.59 2.89
N PHE A 200 -13.10 0.52 2.16
CA PHE A 200 -13.57 0.27 0.80
C PHE A 200 -15.08 0.03 0.73
N ILE A 201 -15.63 -0.79 1.63
CA ILE A 201 -17.07 -1.07 1.67
C ILE A 201 -17.84 0.22 1.96
N CYS A 202 -17.37 1.04 2.90
CA CYS A 202 -17.98 2.32 3.21
C CYS A 202 -17.97 3.27 2.01
N ASN A 203 -16.84 3.46 1.33
CA ASN A 203 -16.75 4.34 0.15
C ASN A 203 -17.57 3.86 -1.06
N VAL A 204 -17.85 2.56 -1.17
CA VAL A 204 -18.67 2.01 -2.27
C VAL A 204 -20.17 2.09 -1.97
N ILE A 205 -20.55 1.93 -0.69
CA ILE A 205 -21.96 1.96 -0.25
C ILE A 205 -22.44 3.39 -0.06
N ASP A 206 -21.60 4.26 0.49
CA ASP A 206 -21.87 5.68 0.69
C ASP A 206 -20.66 6.44 0.11
N PRO A 207 -20.70 6.74 -1.20
CA PRO A 207 -19.69 7.61 -1.81
C PRO A 207 -19.90 9.00 -1.20
N VAL A 208 -18.91 9.47 -0.44
CA VAL A 208 -18.95 10.80 0.21
C VAL A 208 -18.11 11.80 -0.56
#